data_AF-A0A7C3FCM4-F1
#
_entry.id   AF-A0A7C3FCM4-F1
#
_cell.length_a   1.000
_cell.length_b   1.000
_cell.length_c   1.000
_cell.angle_alpha   90.00
_cell.angle_beta   90.00
_cell.angle_gamma   90.00
#
_symmetry.space_group_name_H-M   'P 1'
#
loop_
_entity.id
_entity.type
_entity.pdbx_description
1 polymer ?
#
loop_
_entity_poly.entity_id
_entity_poly.type
_entity_poly.pdbx_seq_one_letter_code
_entity_poly.pdbx_strand_id
1 'polypeptide(L)'
;MAVLRAALIELLNLAPDMYFGQSGLYNALYLSNLTIQKLEIVNRQALIHLNGTLIFGGDCDIPLIQAQLTEIALQFSTVDSVSVFINDIPLEEVLSLKD
;
A
#
# COMPACT_ATOMS: atom_id res chain seq x y z
N MET A 1 -6.21 7.52 -13.83
CA MET A 1 -6.14 6.09 -13.42
C MET A 1 -4.85 5.40 -13.80
N ALA A 2 -4.42 5.41 -15.08
CA ALA A 2 -3.23 4.66 -15.51
C ALA A 2 -1.94 5.00 -14.73
N VAL A 3 -1.72 6.28 -14.39
CA VAL A 3 -0.54 6.73 -13.64
C VAL A 3 -0.55 6.24 -12.20
N LEU A 4 -1.67 6.35 -11.47
CA LEU A 4 -1.80 5.81 -10.13
C LEU A 4 -1.55 4.29 -10.10
N ARG A 5 -2.15 3.56 -11.06
CA ARG A 5 -1.92 2.12 -11.19
C ARG A 5 -0.44 1.81 -11.39
N ALA A 6 0.23 2.53 -12.29
CA ALA A 6 1.65 2.33 -12.54
C ALA A 6 2.50 2.62 -11.29
N ALA A 7 2.26 3.75 -10.60
CA ALA A 7 2.99 4.09 -9.38
C ALA A 7 2.83 3.03 -8.28
N LEU A 8 1.62 2.49 -8.10
CA LEU A 8 1.37 1.42 -7.14
C LEU A 8 2.05 0.11 -7.56
N ILE A 9 2.05 -0.24 -8.86
CA ILE A 9 2.79 -1.40 -9.37
C ILE A 9 4.29 -1.25 -9.08
N GLU A 10 4.87 -0.08 -9.32
CA GLU A 10 6.29 0.18 -9.04
C GLU A 10 6.60 0.03 -7.55
N LEU A 11 5.77 0.53 -6.64
CA LEU A 11 5.93 0.32 -5.20
C LEU A 11 5.91 -1.17 -4.84
N LEU A 12 4.91 -1.91 -5.34
CA LEU A 12 4.72 -3.32 -4.99
C LEU A 12 5.80 -4.24 -5.60
N ASN A 13 6.46 -3.79 -6.67
CA ASN A 13 7.54 -4.52 -7.35
C ASN A 13 8.94 -4.06 -6.95
N LEU A 14 9.07 -3.18 -5.94
CA LEU A 14 10.39 -2.85 -5.39
C LEU A 14 11.13 -4.13 -4.99
N ALA A 15 12.45 -4.10 -5.14
CA ALA A 15 13.29 -5.19 -4.66
C ALA A 15 12.96 -5.48 -3.17
N PRO A 16 13.06 -6.75 -2.73
CA PRO A 16 12.77 -7.16 -1.36
C PRO A 16 13.89 -6.71 -0.37
N ASP A 17 14.30 -5.45 -0.48
CA ASP A 17 15.29 -4.78 0.32
C ASP A 17 14.57 -3.80 1.26
N MET A 18 14.98 -3.83 2.52
CA MET A 18 14.45 -2.95 3.57
C MET A 18 14.68 -1.47 3.27
N TYR A 19 15.75 -1.13 2.54
CA TYR A 19 16.08 0.23 2.16
C TYR A 19 16.07 0.37 0.64
N PHE A 20 15.44 1.42 0.14
CA PHE A 20 15.39 1.70 -1.28
C PHE A 20 16.74 2.25 -1.77
N GLY A 21 17.59 1.37 -2.28
CA GLY A 21 18.94 1.71 -2.73
C GLY A 21 19.75 2.41 -1.63
N GLN A 22 20.40 3.52 -1.96
CA GLN A 22 21.17 4.34 -1.00
C GLN A 22 20.43 5.61 -0.55
N SER A 23 19.10 5.66 -0.73
CA SER A 23 18.29 6.84 -0.43
C SER A 23 18.08 7.09 1.07
N GLY A 24 18.24 6.05 1.89
CA GLY A 24 17.83 6.06 3.30
C GLY A 24 16.31 5.90 3.50
N LEU A 25 15.53 5.75 2.43
CA LEU A 25 14.10 5.47 2.53
C LEU A 25 13.86 4.02 2.90
N TYR A 26 13.05 3.80 3.94
CA TYR A 26 12.64 2.49 4.41
C TYR A 26 11.41 1.99 3.64
N ASN A 27 11.46 0.76 3.14
CA ASN A 27 10.33 0.08 2.51
C ASN A 27 9.66 -0.84 3.54
N ALA A 28 8.48 -0.47 4.05
CA ALA A 28 7.78 -1.29 5.05
C ALA A 28 7.09 -2.52 4.43
N LEU A 29 7.01 -2.58 3.11
CA LEU A 29 6.42 -3.68 2.34
C LEU A 29 7.46 -4.68 1.84
N TYR A 30 8.75 -4.55 2.19
CA TYR A 30 9.85 -5.32 1.58
C TYR A 30 9.75 -6.85 1.76
N LEU A 31 9.04 -7.32 2.79
CA LEU A 31 8.76 -8.75 3.03
C LEU A 31 7.41 -9.19 2.46
N SER A 32 6.57 -8.25 2.04
CA SER A 32 5.21 -8.52 1.57
C SER A 32 5.23 -8.94 0.10
N ASN A 33 4.23 -9.74 -0.28
CA ASN A 33 3.97 -10.07 -1.68
C ASN A 33 2.51 -9.72 -1.98
N LEU A 34 2.30 -8.56 -2.58
CA LEU A 34 0.98 -8.00 -2.84
C LEU A 34 0.85 -7.66 -4.32
N THR A 35 -0.33 -7.86 -4.88
CA THR A 35 -0.66 -7.53 -6.27
C THR A 35 -1.99 -6.78 -6.34
N ILE A 36 -2.14 -5.90 -7.33
CA ILE A 36 -3.40 -5.16 -7.52
C ILE A 36 -4.47 -6.10 -8.08
N GLN A 37 -5.52 -6.36 -7.31
CA GLN A 37 -6.73 -7.02 -7.77
C GLN A 37 -7.64 -6.02 -8.49
N LYS A 38 -7.95 -4.89 -7.83
CA LYS A 38 -8.83 -3.83 -8.36
C LYS A 38 -8.32 -2.46 -7.92
N LEU A 39 -8.49 -1.47 -8.79
CA LEU A 39 -8.18 -0.08 -8.49
C LEU A 39 -9.18 0.82 -9.21
N GLU A 40 -9.92 1.60 -8.45
CA GLU A 40 -10.93 2.55 -8.94
C GLU A 40 -10.89 3.86 -8.15
N ILE A 41 -11.28 4.96 -8.79
CA ILE A 41 -11.55 6.22 -8.10
C ILE A 41 -13.04 6.51 -8.29
N VAL A 42 -13.78 6.59 -7.19
CA VAL A 42 -15.22 6.88 -7.18
C VAL A 42 -15.43 8.06 -6.24
N ASN A 43 -16.09 9.12 -6.71
CA ASN A 43 -16.34 10.33 -5.92
C ASN A 43 -15.07 10.88 -5.22
N ARG A 44 -13.93 10.89 -5.93
CA ARG A 44 -12.62 11.32 -5.43
C ARG A 44 -12.05 10.45 -4.29
N GLN A 45 -12.62 9.29 -4.01
CA GLN A 45 -12.05 8.26 -3.15
C GLN A 45 -11.34 7.21 -4.00
N ALA A 46 -10.08 6.91 -3.71
CA ALA A 46 -9.37 5.78 -4.30
C ALA A 46 -9.68 4.49 -3.53
N LEU A 47 -10.24 3.50 -4.21
CA LEU A 47 -10.47 2.16 -3.68
C LEU A 47 -9.38 1.24 -4.24
N ILE A 48 -8.48 0.81 -3.37
CA ILE A 48 -7.32 -0.03 -3.69
C ILE A 48 -7.57 -1.43 -3.12
N HIS A 49 -7.81 -2.41 -3.98
CA HIS A 49 -7.93 -3.80 -3.58
C HIS A 49 -6.69 -4.56 -4.00
N LEU A 50 -6.02 -5.14 -3.02
CA LEU A 50 -4.82 -5.94 -3.17
C LEU A 50 -5.10 -7.40 -2.80
N ASN A 51 -4.38 -8.31 -3.42
CA ASN A 51 -4.33 -9.72 -3.03
C ASN A 51 -2.90 -10.13 -2.69
N GLY A 52 -2.77 -11.07 -1.76
CA GLY A 52 -1.49 -11.69 -1.42
C GLY A 52 -1.24 -11.76 0.08
N THR A 53 0.03 -11.64 0.47
CA THR A 53 0.47 -11.76 1.86
C THR A 53 1.15 -10.47 2.30
N LEU A 54 0.58 -9.83 3.31
CA LEU A 54 1.19 -8.72 4.02
C LEU A 54 2.05 -9.27 5.17
N ILE A 55 3.32 -8.88 5.23
CA ILE A 55 4.25 -9.21 6.31
C ILE A 55 4.80 -7.90 6.87
N PHE A 56 4.75 -7.75 8.20
CA PHE A 56 5.24 -6.57 8.89
C PHE A 56 5.93 -6.93 10.21
N GLY A 57 7.06 -6.28 10.48
CA GLY A 57 8.03 -6.65 11.52
C GLY A 57 7.64 -6.27 12.94
N GLY A 58 6.53 -5.55 13.14
CA GLY A 58 6.09 -5.07 14.45
C GLY A 58 5.15 -3.88 14.33
N ASP A 59 4.70 -3.36 15.47
CA ASP A 59 3.72 -2.25 15.50
C ASP A 59 4.27 -0.96 14.91
N CYS A 60 5.60 -0.80 14.89
CA CYS A 60 6.27 0.33 14.24
C CYS A 60 6.08 0.36 12.72
N ASP A 61 5.88 -0.79 12.07
CA ASP A 61 5.66 -0.86 10.62
C ASP A 61 4.22 -0.52 10.23
N ILE A 62 3.25 -0.70 11.13
CA ILE A 62 1.82 -0.43 10.89
C ILE A 62 1.59 0.97 10.29
N PRO A 63 2.04 2.07 10.93
CA PRO A 63 1.82 3.41 10.38
C PRO A 63 2.55 3.62 9.04
N LEU A 64 3.70 2.96 8.84
CA LEU A 64 4.48 3.07 7.61
C LEU A 64 3.81 2.34 6.44
N ILE A 65 3.26 1.15 6.68
CA ILE A 65 2.51 0.38 5.68
C ILE A 65 1.26 1.14 5.26
N GLN A 66 0.51 1.65 6.23
CA GLN A 66 -0.67 2.46 5.94
C GLN A 66 -0.30 3.65 5.07
N ALA A 67 0.70 4.44 5.49
CA ALA A 67 1.15 5.60 4.73
C ALA A 67 1.67 5.25 3.33
N GLN A 68 2.49 4.20 3.17
CA GLN A 68 3.03 3.83 1.85
C GLN A 68 1.94 3.43 0.85
N LEU A 69 0.89 2.76 1.32
CA LEU A 69 -0.24 2.37 0.47
C LEU A 69 -1.19 3.54 0.19
N THR A 70 -1.40 4.46 1.13
CA THR A 70 -2.34 5.58 0.97
C THR A 70 -1.74 6.80 0.29
N GLU A 71 -0.51 7.20 0.65
CA GLU A 71 0.11 8.45 0.15
C GLU A 71 0.40 8.40 -1.36
N ILE A 72 0.64 7.20 -1.91
CA ILE A 72 0.75 7.03 -3.36
C ILE A 72 -0.52 7.46 -4.09
N ALA A 73 -1.70 7.26 -3.50
CA ALA A 73 -2.94 7.73 -4.08
C ALA A 73 -3.24 9.20 -3.75
N LEU A 74 -2.96 9.64 -2.52
CA LEU A 74 -3.22 11.01 -2.06
C LEU A 74 -2.39 12.07 -2.78
N GLN A 75 -1.24 11.72 -3.36
CA GLN A 75 -0.46 12.67 -4.17
C GLN A 75 -1.22 13.17 -5.42
N PHE A 76 -2.26 12.46 -5.87
CA PHE A 76 -3.02 12.83 -7.06
C PHE A 76 -4.18 13.77 -6.68
N SER A 77 -4.24 14.96 -7.29
CA SER A 77 -5.27 15.99 -7.01
C SER A 77 -6.73 15.58 -7.28
N THR A 78 -6.95 14.42 -7.91
CA THR A 78 -8.27 13.82 -8.11
C THR A 78 -8.72 12.92 -6.97
N VAL A 79 -7.88 12.73 -5.95
CA VAL A 79 -8.09 11.86 -4.80
C VAL A 79 -8.09 12.71 -3.52
N ASP A 80 -9.17 12.63 -2.74
CA ASP A 80 -9.30 13.27 -1.42
C ASP A 80 -9.16 12.24 -0.29
N SER A 81 -9.45 10.97 -0.56
CA SER A 81 -9.43 9.90 0.44
C SER A 81 -9.07 8.56 -0.20
N VAL A 82 -8.61 7.61 0.62
CA VAL A 82 -8.16 6.29 0.17
C VAL A 82 -8.72 5.23 1.09
N SER A 83 -9.20 4.13 0.51
CA SER A 83 -9.50 2.90 1.23
C SER A 83 -8.74 1.75 0.61
N VAL A 84 -8.05 1.00 1.46
CA VAL A 84 -7.20 -0.12 1.05
C VAL A 84 -7.78 -1.40 1.63
N PHE A 85 -7.83 -2.43 0.80
CA PHE A 85 -8.27 -3.78 1.16
C PHE A 85 -7.18 -4.77 0.77
N ILE A 86 -6.93 -5.76 1.62
CA ILE A 86 -6.04 -6.89 1.32
C ILE A 86 -6.85 -8.17 1.49
N ASN A 87 -6.95 -8.97 0.43
CA ASN A 87 -7.80 -10.16 0.39
C ASN A 87 -9.24 -9.86 0.81
N ASP A 88 -9.79 -8.75 0.31
CA ASP A 88 -11.13 -8.21 0.61
C ASP A 88 -11.37 -7.76 2.07
N ILE A 89 -10.34 -7.75 2.92
CA ILE A 89 -10.41 -7.26 4.31
C ILE A 89 -9.88 -5.81 4.37
N PRO A 90 -10.55 -4.87 5.06
CA PRO A 90 -10.03 -3.51 5.26
C PRO A 90 -8.63 -3.51 5.87
N LEU A 91 -7.72 -2.67 5.36
CA LEU A 91 -6.33 -2.63 5.81
C LEU A 91 -6.19 -2.42 7.32
N GLU A 92 -7.02 -1.55 7.91
CA GLU A 92 -7.03 -1.31 9.36
C GLU A 92 -7.32 -2.60 10.14
N GLU A 93 -8.27 -3.42 9.65
CA GLU A 93 -8.57 -4.72 10.25
C GLU A 93 -7.39 -5.67 10.08
N VAL A 94 -6.80 -5.79 8.88
CA VAL A 94 -5.62 -6.62 8.61
C VAL A 94 -4.45 -6.28 9.54
N LEU A 95 -4.22 -5.00 9.78
CA LEU A 95 -3.15 -4.51 10.65
C LEU A 95 -3.48 -4.66 12.15
N SER A 96 -4.76 -4.76 12.50
CA SER A 96 -5.23 -4.97 13.88
C SER A 96 -5.24 -6.44 14.30
N LEU A 97 -5.08 -7.40 13.38
CA LEU A 97 -5.09 -8.85 13.64
C LEU A 97 -3.87 -9.37 14.43
N LYS A 98 -3.20 -8.50 15.21
CA LYS A 98 -2.21 -8.90 16.20
C LYS A 98 -2.83 -8.85 17.59
N ASP A 99 -3.09 -10.03 18.13
CA ASP A 99 -2.95 -10.37 19.55
C ASP A 99 -1.80 -11.40 19.68
#